data_AF-A0A7C6VMK4-F1
#
_entry.id   AF-A0A7C6VMK4-F1
#
_cell.length_a   1.000
_cell.length_b   1.000
_cell.length_c   1.000
_cell.angle_alpha   90.00
_cell.angle_beta   90.00
_cell.angle_gamma   90.00
#
_symmetry.space_group_name_H-M   'P 1'
#
loop_
_entity.id
_entity.type
_entity.pdbx_description
1 polymer ?
#
loop_
_entity_poly.entity_id
_entity_poly.type
_entity_poly.pdbx_seq_one_letter_code
_entity_poly.pdbx_strand_id
1 'polypeptide(L)'
;MREALWLGGFVLACYATWQFFRALRAPHPSASAPQAVPGREATRADTSADANADGVEDAFLDYAPLPAPQPSSAPAAPQSAAAGRENAQPDVFQLELDNSRLRQALQAQRDLVALQQGEIDRLVQDITVLQDELDRLREQPTASPEYSEAMVLAGQGLNAEMIASRCGITLAEAELVLSLARRGEGSA
;
A
#
# COMPACT_ATOMS: atom_id res chain seq x y z
N MET A 1 2.32 -28.34 -6.09
CA MET A 1 2.61 -27.29 -5.08
C MET A 1 3.54 -26.19 -5.61
N ARG A 2 4.68 -26.52 -6.24
CA ARG A 2 5.58 -25.50 -6.84
C ARG A 2 4.86 -24.61 -7.86
N GLU A 3 4.04 -25.16 -8.74
CA GLU A 3 3.29 -24.39 -9.76
C GLU A 3 2.27 -23.41 -9.17
N ALA A 4 1.65 -23.74 -8.03
CA ALA A 4 0.74 -22.83 -7.33
C ALA A 4 1.48 -21.64 -6.71
N LEU A 5 2.72 -21.85 -6.24
CA LEU A 5 3.57 -20.77 -5.74
C LEU A 5 4.05 -19.84 -6.88
N TRP A 6 4.35 -20.41 -8.05
CA TRP A 6 4.70 -19.62 -9.24
C TRP A 6 3.54 -18.77 -9.74
N LEU A 7 2.32 -19.32 -9.77
CA LEU A 7 1.11 -18.56 -10.15
C LEU A 7 0.82 -17.44 -9.16
N GLY A 8 0.94 -17.68 -7.85
CA GLY A 8 0.77 -16.65 -6.83
C GLY A 8 1.78 -15.51 -6.95
N GLY A 9 3.06 -15.84 -7.17
CA GLY A 9 4.11 -14.85 -7.40
C GLY A 9 3.89 -14.02 -8.66
N PHE A 10 3.44 -14.65 -9.75
CA PHE A 10 3.17 -13.98 -11.02
C PHE A 10 2.00 -12.98 -10.91
N VAL A 11 0.91 -13.35 -10.21
CA VAL A 11 -0.23 -12.46 -9.98
C VAL A 11 0.17 -11.24 -9.14
N LEU A 12 0.96 -11.45 -8.08
CA LEU A 12 1.41 -10.37 -7.21
C LEU A 12 2.38 -9.42 -7.94
N ALA A 13 3.27 -9.97 -8.77
CA ALA A 13 4.14 -9.18 -9.62
C ALA A 13 3.35 -8.31 -10.59
N CYS A 14 2.39 -8.89 -11.34
CA CYS A 14 1.52 -8.16 -12.28
C CYS A 14 0.72 -7.04 -11.60
N TYR A 15 0.23 -7.29 -10.38
CA TYR A 15 -0.51 -6.28 -9.61
C TYR A 15 0.39 -5.11 -9.19
N ALA A 16 1.62 -5.40 -8.76
CA ALA A 16 2.60 -4.38 -8.39
C ALA A 16 3.03 -3.53 -9.60
N THR A 17 3.26 -4.13 -10.76
CA THR A 17 3.56 -3.39 -11.99
C THR A 17 2.40 -2.49 -12.40
N TRP A 18 1.16 -2.98 -12.31
CA TRP A 18 -0.02 -2.17 -12.66
C TRP A 18 -0.18 -0.95 -11.73
N GLN A 19 0.02 -1.13 -10.42
CA GLN A 19 0.03 -0.04 -9.44
C GLN A 19 1.14 0.99 -9.74
N PHE A 20 2.35 0.51 -10.06
CA PHE A 20 3.48 1.37 -10.37
C PHE A 20 3.25 2.19 -11.66
N PHE A 21 2.71 1.57 -12.71
CA PHE A 21 2.33 2.28 -13.93
C PHE A 21 1.20 3.29 -13.69
N ARG A 22 0.23 2.96 -12.83
CA ARG A 22 -0.83 3.88 -12.44
C ARG A 22 -0.29 5.09 -11.67
N ALA A 23 0.71 4.89 -10.80
CA ALA A 23 1.37 5.97 -10.07
C ALA A 23 2.21 6.88 -10.98
N LEU A 24 2.92 6.32 -11.96
CA LEU A 24 3.68 7.08 -12.96
C LEU A 24 2.79 7.85 -13.95
N ARG A 25 1.54 7.42 -14.11
CA ARG A 25 0.57 8.03 -15.01
C ARG A 25 -0.26 9.12 -14.35
N ALA A 26 -0.06 9.39 -13.06
CA ALA A 26 -0.58 10.57 -12.39
C ALA A 26 0.23 11.79 -12.88
N PRO A 27 -0.36 12.70 -13.68
CA PRO A 27 0.37 13.84 -14.21
C PRO A 27 0.68 14.80 -13.06
N HIS A 28 1.93 15.24 -12.95
CA HIS A 28 2.32 16.30 -12.04
C HIS A 28 1.86 17.67 -12.60
N PRO A 29 0.95 18.41 -11.94
CA PRO A 29 0.74 19.80 -12.30
C PRO A 29 1.87 20.64 -11.70
N SER A 30 2.76 21.08 -12.58
CA SER A 30 3.80 22.05 -12.28
C SER A 30 3.17 23.38 -11.89
N ALA A 31 3.72 23.97 -10.83
CA ALA A 31 3.37 25.28 -10.32
C ALA A 31 3.93 26.39 -11.21
N SER A 32 3.09 27.35 -11.57
CA SER A 32 3.47 28.76 -11.77
C SER A 32 2.23 29.65 -11.92
N ALA A 33 1.93 30.42 -10.87
CA ALA A 33 1.21 31.70 -10.90
C ALA A 33 1.98 32.72 -11.79
N PRO A 34 1.53 33.98 -12.06
CA PRO A 34 0.42 34.75 -11.46
C PRO A 34 -0.41 35.61 -12.48
N GLN A 35 -1.33 36.44 -11.95
CA GLN A 35 -2.04 37.59 -12.58
C GLN A 35 -3.15 37.25 -13.60
N ALA A 36 -4.24 38.01 -13.73
CA ALA A 36 -4.76 39.21 -13.09
C ALA A 36 -6.29 39.27 -13.30
N VAL A 37 -6.98 39.96 -12.39
CA VAL A 37 -8.40 40.32 -12.44
C VAL A 37 -8.74 41.05 -13.74
N PRO A 38 -9.92 40.83 -14.33
CA PRO A 38 -10.77 42.00 -14.58
C PRO A 38 -12.27 41.71 -14.48
N GLY A 39 -12.93 42.40 -13.55
CA GLY A 39 -14.20 43.01 -13.91
C GLY A 39 -13.87 44.37 -14.49
N ARG A 40 -14.22 44.63 -15.76
CA ARG A 40 -14.69 45.92 -16.30
C ARG A 40 -14.68 45.93 -17.85
N GLU A 41 -15.78 46.44 -18.38
CA GLU A 41 -15.98 46.99 -19.74
C GLU A 41 -16.14 46.02 -20.92
N ALA A 42 -17.42 45.83 -21.27
CA ALA A 42 -17.84 45.58 -22.64
C ALA A 42 -17.47 46.77 -23.53
N THR A 43 -16.55 46.57 -24.47
CA THR A 43 -16.64 47.12 -25.85
C THR A 43 -15.58 46.51 -26.77
N ARG A 44 -16.06 46.08 -27.94
CA ARG A 44 -15.46 46.23 -29.29
C ARG A 44 -14.32 45.29 -29.74
N ALA A 45 -14.71 44.47 -30.72
CA ALA A 45 -14.06 44.09 -31.99
C ALA A 45 -12.84 43.15 -32.01
N ASP A 46 -13.01 42.12 -32.85
CA ASP A 46 -12.08 41.48 -33.78
C ASP A 46 -10.66 41.17 -33.30
N THR A 47 -10.23 39.91 -33.33
CA THR A 47 -9.53 39.28 -34.48
C THR A 47 -9.09 37.86 -34.09
N SER A 48 -8.98 37.00 -35.09
CA SER A 48 -8.55 35.60 -35.11
C SER A 48 -7.32 35.20 -34.28
N ALA A 49 -7.31 33.92 -33.87
CA ALA A 49 -6.24 32.92 -34.07
C ALA A 49 -5.98 32.05 -32.83
N ASP A 50 -6.39 30.79 -32.95
CA ASP A 50 -5.58 29.60 -32.67
C ASP A 50 -4.76 29.56 -31.36
N ALA A 51 -5.27 28.82 -30.36
CA ALA A 51 -4.49 27.89 -29.53
C ALA A 51 -5.39 27.23 -28.49
N ASN A 52 -5.24 25.90 -28.41
CA ASN A 52 -5.70 25.05 -27.32
C ASN A 52 -5.56 25.70 -25.93
N ALA A 53 -6.63 25.70 -25.16
CA ALA A 53 -6.57 25.65 -23.70
C ALA A 53 -7.95 25.22 -23.18
N ASP A 54 -8.08 23.94 -22.87
CA ASP A 54 -9.10 23.44 -21.96
C ASP A 54 -8.95 24.14 -20.61
N GLY A 55 -9.98 24.89 -20.22
CA GLY A 55 -10.12 25.56 -18.92
C GLY A 55 -11.50 25.25 -18.37
N VAL A 56 -11.50 24.51 -17.26
CA VAL A 56 -12.61 23.76 -16.64
C VAL A 56 -13.65 24.65 -15.97
N GLU A 57 -14.93 24.42 -16.29
CA GLU A 57 -16.11 24.50 -15.40
C GLU A 57 -17.10 23.48 -16.05
N ASP A 58 -17.42 22.28 -15.56
CA ASP A 58 -18.22 21.96 -14.38
C ASP A 58 -18.43 20.43 -14.36
N ALA A 59 -17.53 19.65 -13.76
CA ALA A 59 -17.77 18.20 -13.62
C ALA A 59 -17.29 17.63 -12.29
N PHE A 60 -17.16 18.48 -11.27
CA PHE A 60 -16.80 18.04 -9.92
C PHE A 60 -18.03 17.83 -9.01
N LEU A 61 -19.26 17.89 -9.53
CA LEU A 61 -20.47 17.79 -8.69
C LEU A 61 -21.54 16.82 -9.22
N ASP A 62 -21.16 15.73 -9.89
CA ASP A 62 -22.11 14.78 -10.50
C ASP A 62 -22.40 13.53 -9.66
N TYR A 63 -22.15 13.57 -8.34
CA TYR A 63 -22.41 12.44 -7.43
C TYR A 63 -23.71 12.58 -6.60
N ALA A 64 -24.48 13.67 -6.75
CA ALA A 64 -25.75 13.86 -6.04
C ALA A 64 -26.93 13.74 -7.00
N PRO A 65 -27.99 12.96 -6.68
CA PRO A 65 -29.20 12.96 -7.50
C PRO A 65 -29.83 14.36 -7.50
N LEU A 66 -29.86 15.02 -8.66
CA LEU A 66 -30.50 16.33 -8.80
C LEU A 66 -32.01 16.22 -8.53
N PRO A 67 -32.60 17.05 -7.66
CA PRO A 67 -34.04 17.12 -7.49
C PRO A 67 -34.71 17.65 -8.76
N ALA A 68 -35.79 17.00 -9.19
CA ALA A 68 -36.54 17.42 -10.38
C ALA A 68 -37.09 18.86 -10.21
N PRO A 69 -37.07 19.70 -11.27
CA PRO A 69 -37.56 21.07 -11.19
C PRO A 69 -39.06 21.08 -10.94
N GLN A 70 -39.46 21.65 -9.80
CA GLN A 70 -40.86 21.95 -9.53
C GLN A 70 -41.28 23.22 -10.30
N PRO A 71 -42.49 23.26 -10.88
CA PRO A 71 -42.95 24.43 -11.63
C PRO A 71 -43.01 25.66 -10.71
N SER A 72 -42.31 26.72 -11.11
CA SER A 72 -42.24 28.00 -10.39
C SER A 72 -43.62 28.68 -10.34
N SER A 73 -44.14 28.88 -9.15
CA SER A 73 -45.17 29.88 -8.87
C SER A 73 -44.51 31.27 -8.81
N ALA A 74 -44.92 32.16 -9.71
CA ALA A 74 -44.51 33.56 -9.79
C ALA A 74 -44.84 34.35 -8.50
N PRO A 75 -44.21 35.52 -8.26
CA PRO A 75 -44.04 36.07 -6.92
C PRO A 75 -45.31 36.78 -6.43
N ALA A 76 -45.85 36.31 -5.31
CA ALA A 76 -46.72 37.10 -4.46
C ALA A 76 -45.86 37.90 -3.46
N ALA A 77 -46.23 39.17 -3.27
CA ALA A 77 -45.59 40.17 -2.42
C ALA A 77 -45.46 39.76 -0.92
N PRO A 78 -44.78 40.55 -0.07
CA PRO A 78 -44.03 40.07 1.09
C PRO A 78 -44.94 39.62 2.23
N GLN A 79 -45.13 38.31 2.38
CA GLN A 79 -45.76 37.72 3.55
C GLN A 79 -45.05 36.42 3.93
N SER A 80 -43.75 36.46 4.27
CA SER A 80 -43.06 35.27 4.82
C SER A 80 -41.77 35.60 5.55
N ALA A 81 -41.80 36.51 6.52
CA ALA A 81 -40.78 36.52 7.58
C ALA A 81 -41.12 35.54 8.72
N ALA A 82 -42.39 35.09 8.81
CA ALA A 82 -42.85 34.16 9.83
C ALA A 82 -42.72 32.68 9.40
N ALA A 83 -43.02 32.35 8.13
CA ALA A 83 -42.98 30.97 7.63
C ALA A 83 -41.56 30.37 7.49
N GLY A 84 -40.53 31.21 7.36
CA GLY A 84 -39.13 30.74 7.31
C GLY A 84 -38.58 30.28 8.65
N ARG A 85 -39.13 30.76 9.78
CA ARG A 85 -38.67 30.39 11.12
C ARG A 85 -39.18 29.00 11.56
N GLU A 86 -40.36 28.62 11.11
CA GLU A 86 -40.97 27.32 11.42
C GLU A 86 -40.33 26.18 10.63
N ASN A 87 -39.85 26.45 9.41
CA ASN A 87 -39.11 25.48 8.57
C ASN A 87 -37.60 25.39 8.87
N ALA A 88 -36.98 26.42 9.46
CA ALA A 88 -35.56 26.37 9.83
C ALA A 88 -35.27 25.48 11.05
N GLN A 89 -36.25 25.32 11.93
CA GLN A 89 -36.13 24.53 13.16
C GLN A 89 -36.01 23.00 12.93
N PRO A 90 -36.78 22.36 12.03
CA PRO A 90 -36.60 20.94 11.70
C PRO A 90 -35.26 20.65 11.01
N ASP A 91 -34.71 21.60 10.27
CA ASP A 91 -33.44 21.45 9.55
C ASP A 91 -32.23 21.44 10.50
N VAL A 92 -32.24 22.31 11.52
CA VAL A 92 -31.20 22.33 12.58
C VAL A 92 -31.20 21.02 13.38
N PHE A 93 -32.37 20.47 13.69
CA PHE A 93 -32.48 19.19 14.39
C PHE A 93 -31.94 18.02 13.55
N GLN A 94 -32.21 18.01 12.25
CA GLN A 94 -31.65 17.00 11.34
C GLN A 94 -30.12 17.07 11.29
N LEU A 95 -29.56 18.29 11.16
CA LEU A 95 -28.12 18.50 11.18
C LEU A 95 -27.48 18.03 12.50
N GLU A 96 -28.12 18.27 13.64
CA GLU A 96 -27.64 17.80 14.94
C GLU A 96 -27.66 16.27 15.05
N LEU A 97 -28.73 15.63 14.56
CA LEU A 97 -28.83 14.17 14.50
C LEU A 97 -27.75 13.58 13.59
N ASP A 98 -27.54 14.14 12.41
CA ASP A 98 -26.51 13.67 11.49
C ASP A 98 -25.11 13.90 12.05
N ASN A 99 -24.87 15.01 12.73
CA ASN A 99 -23.62 15.24 13.43
C ASN A 99 -23.37 14.20 14.54
N SER A 100 -24.42 13.84 15.29
CA SER A 100 -24.34 12.78 16.30
C SER A 100 -24.00 11.41 15.68
N ARG A 101 -24.62 11.07 14.55
CA ARG A 101 -24.36 9.83 13.79
C ARG A 101 -22.94 9.79 13.24
N LEU A 102 -22.47 10.89 12.66
CA LEU A 102 -21.10 11.01 12.14
C LEU A 102 -20.08 10.86 13.25
N ARG A 103 -20.31 11.48 14.42
CA ARG A 103 -19.44 11.31 15.59
C ARG A 103 -19.40 9.84 16.05
N GLN A 104 -20.54 9.17 16.09
CA GLN A 104 -20.62 7.75 16.44
C GLN A 104 -19.88 6.88 15.42
N ALA A 105 -20.03 7.14 14.12
CA ALA A 105 -19.33 6.40 13.07
C ALA A 105 -17.81 6.61 13.15
N LEU A 106 -17.36 7.85 13.37
CA LEU A 106 -15.94 8.15 13.56
C LEU A 106 -15.36 7.45 14.79
N GLN A 107 -16.13 7.37 15.87
CA GLN A 107 -15.70 6.68 17.08
C GLN A 107 -15.58 5.17 16.85
N ALA A 108 -16.59 4.55 16.22
CA ALA A 108 -16.52 3.14 15.84
C ALA A 108 -15.33 2.83 14.91
N GLN A 109 -15.04 3.72 13.94
CA GLN A 109 -13.89 3.55 13.07
C GLN A 109 -12.56 3.64 13.83
N ARG A 110 -12.43 4.58 14.78
CA ARG A 110 -11.24 4.69 15.62
C ARG A 110 -11.04 3.45 16.49
N ASP A 111 -12.12 2.90 17.03
CA ASP A 111 -12.07 1.68 17.84
C ASP A 111 -11.59 0.48 17.00
N LEU A 112 -12.06 0.35 15.75
CA LEU A 112 -11.58 -0.68 14.84
C LEU A 112 -10.10 -0.51 14.49
N VAL A 113 -9.65 0.72 14.25
CA VAL A 113 -8.22 1.01 13.99
C VAL A 113 -7.37 0.67 15.22
N ALA A 114 -7.83 0.99 16.42
CA ALA A 114 -7.12 0.65 17.66
C ALA A 114 -7.00 -0.88 17.85
N LEU A 115 -8.05 -1.63 17.53
CA LEU A 115 -8.02 -3.10 17.56
C LEU A 115 -7.01 -3.65 16.53
N GLN A 116 -7.03 -3.14 15.30
CA GLN A 116 -6.09 -3.55 14.26
C GLN A 116 -4.64 -3.25 14.64
N GLN A 117 -4.37 -2.09 15.24
CA GLN A 117 -3.04 -1.74 15.74
C GLN A 117 -2.58 -2.71 16.82
N GLY A 118 -3.45 -3.08 17.76
CA GLY A 118 -3.12 -4.08 18.78
C GLY A 118 -2.82 -5.47 18.20
N GLU A 119 -3.56 -5.90 17.17
CA GLU A 119 -3.30 -7.17 16.48
C GLU A 119 -1.95 -7.12 15.72
N ILE A 120 -1.63 -5.99 15.07
CA ILE A 120 -0.34 -5.78 14.41
C ILE A 120 0.79 -5.85 15.44
N ASP A 121 0.68 -5.16 16.58
CA ASP A 121 1.70 -5.16 17.63
C ASP A 121 1.96 -6.58 18.14
N ARG A 122 0.88 -7.37 18.33
CA ARG A 122 0.99 -8.77 18.71
C ARG A 122 1.70 -9.62 17.66
N LEU A 123 1.32 -9.49 16.39
CA LEU A 123 1.96 -10.21 15.29
C LEU A 123 3.44 -9.83 15.15
N VAL A 124 3.78 -8.56 15.31
CA VAL A 124 5.16 -8.09 15.33
C VAL A 124 5.92 -8.76 16.48
N GLN A 125 5.34 -8.81 17.67
CA GLN A 125 5.95 -9.49 18.82
C GLN A 125 6.18 -10.98 18.54
N ASP A 126 5.20 -11.70 17.99
CA ASP A 126 5.33 -13.11 17.63
C ASP A 126 6.44 -13.34 16.59
N ILE A 127 6.52 -12.46 15.58
CA ILE A 127 7.60 -12.51 14.56
C ILE A 127 8.97 -12.30 15.22
N THR A 128 9.11 -11.34 16.14
CA THR A 128 10.39 -11.10 16.81
C THR A 128 10.82 -12.31 17.66
N VAL A 129 9.88 -12.96 18.36
CA VAL A 129 10.16 -14.17 19.14
C VAL A 129 10.62 -15.31 18.23
N LEU A 130 9.95 -15.52 17.10
CA LEU A 130 10.33 -16.54 16.12
C LEU A 130 11.70 -16.25 15.49
N GLN A 131 12.02 -14.99 15.23
CA GLN A 131 13.34 -14.59 14.73
C GLN A 131 14.44 -14.91 15.74
N ASP A 132 14.24 -14.57 17.01
CA ASP A 132 15.16 -14.91 18.09
C ASP A 132 15.35 -16.44 18.23
N GLU A 133 14.27 -17.23 18.09
CA GLU A 133 14.35 -18.69 18.11
C GLU A 133 15.14 -19.23 16.92
N LEU A 134 14.90 -18.70 15.71
CA LEU A 134 15.65 -19.08 14.52
C LEU A 134 17.13 -18.72 14.61
N ASP A 135 17.46 -17.54 15.16
CA ASP A 135 18.85 -17.14 15.33
C ASP A 135 19.54 -18.00 16.39
N ARG A 136 18.86 -18.38 17.48
CA ARG A 136 19.35 -19.40 18.42
C ARG A 136 19.57 -20.76 17.78
N LEU A 137 18.71 -21.17 16.84
CA LEU A 137 18.87 -22.43 16.10
C LEU A 137 20.01 -22.35 15.06
N ARG A 138 20.28 -21.17 14.51
CA ARG A 138 21.43 -20.93 13.62
C ARG A 138 22.76 -20.90 14.36
N GLU A 139 22.76 -20.30 15.56
CA GLU A 139 23.93 -20.27 16.44
C GLU A 139 24.23 -21.65 17.04
N GLN A 140 23.21 -22.50 17.18
CA GLN A 140 23.45 -23.91 17.47
C GLN A 140 24.18 -24.54 16.27
N PRO A 141 25.36 -25.15 16.49
CA PRO A 141 26.07 -25.83 15.43
C PRO A 141 25.20 -27.00 14.93
N THR A 142 24.55 -26.82 13.78
CA THR A 142 23.68 -27.82 13.15
C THR A 142 24.45 -28.98 12.53
N ALA A 143 25.78 -28.88 12.49
CA ALA A 143 26.68 -29.93 12.07
C ALA A 143 27.39 -30.49 13.30
N SER A 144 27.46 -31.82 13.43
CA SER A 144 28.36 -32.43 14.40
C SER A 144 29.78 -31.88 14.17
N PRO A 145 30.58 -31.66 15.23
CA PRO A 145 31.93 -31.11 15.10
C PRO A 145 32.79 -31.89 14.09
N GLU A 146 32.57 -33.20 13.98
CA GLU A 146 33.19 -34.11 13.00
C GLU A 146 32.95 -33.67 11.54
N TYR A 147 31.72 -33.27 11.19
CA TYR A 147 31.38 -32.83 9.85
C TYR A 147 31.97 -31.46 9.52
N SER A 148 32.05 -30.57 10.52
CA SER A 148 32.67 -29.26 10.36
C SER A 148 34.18 -29.36 10.10
N GLU A 149 34.87 -30.28 10.80
CA GLU A 149 36.28 -30.58 10.54
C GLU A 149 36.47 -31.21 9.15
N ALA A 150 35.59 -32.14 8.76
CA ALA A 150 35.62 -32.75 7.44
C ALA A 150 35.49 -31.73 6.30
N MET A 151 34.60 -30.74 6.44
CA MET A 151 34.44 -29.64 5.47
C MET A 151 35.71 -28.79 5.33
N VAL A 152 36.39 -28.47 6.44
CA VAL A 152 37.66 -27.73 6.43
C VAL A 152 38.76 -28.53 5.74
N LEU A 153 38.87 -29.83 6.02
CA LEU A 153 39.85 -30.72 5.37
C LEU A 153 39.57 -30.89 3.87
N ALA A 154 38.30 -30.93 3.46
CA ALA A 154 37.92 -30.96 2.05
C ALA A 154 38.33 -29.68 1.31
N GLY A 155 38.15 -28.51 1.92
CA GLY A 155 38.64 -27.23 1.38
C GLY A 155 40.17 -27.12 1.33
N GLN A 156 40.89 -27.88 2.17
CA GLN A 156 42.35 -28.02 2.08
C GLN A 156 42.80 -29.00 0.99
N GLY A 157 41.86 -29.64 0.29
CA GLY A 157 42.14 -30.56 -0.82
C GLY A 157 42.50 -31.99 -0.40
N LEU A 158 42.17 -32.42 0.83
CA LEU A 158 42.36 -33.82 1.23
C LEU A 158 41.39 -34.75 0.47
N ASN A 159 41.83 -35.99 0.23
CA ASN A 159 41.02 -37.03 -0.38
C ASN A 159 40.00 -37.62 0.62
N ALA A 160 38.90 -38.16 0.08
CA ALA A 160 37.77 -38.68 0.87
C ALA A 160 38.17 -39.78 1.87
N GLU A 161 39.10 -40.68 1.50
CA GLU A 161 39.60 -41.74 2.39
C GLU A 161 40.32 -41.18 3.62
N MET A 162 41.16 -40.16 3.45
CA MET A 162 41.86 -39.51 4.56
C MET A 162 40.88 -38.77 5.47
N ILE A 163 39.90 -38.07 4.88
CA ILE A 163 38.86 -37.36 5.64
C ILE A 163 38.02 -38.35 6.47
N ALA A 164 37.58 -39.46 5.88
CA ALA A 164 36.82 -40.51 6.55
C ALA A 164 37.59 -41.09 7.75
N SER A 165 38.87 -41.43 7.55
CA SER A 165 39.71 -41.98 8.61
C SER A 165 39.98 -41.01 9.77
N ARG A 166 40.11 -39.72 9.46
CA ARG A 166 40.50 -38.69 10.43
C ARG A 166 39.32 -38.14 11.23
N CYS A 167 38.18 -37.98 10.58
CA CYS A 167 36.96 -37.46 11.21
C CYS A 167 36.04 -38.57 11.73
N GLY A 168 36.37 -39.85 11.51
CA GLY A 168 35.56 -40.98 11.99
C GLY A 168 34.24 -41.17 11.25
N ILE A 169 34.10 -40.58 10.05
CA ILE A 169 32.90 -40.65 9.21
C ILE A 169 33.06 -41.73 8.14
N THR A 170 31.94 -42.12 7.52
CA THR A 170 31.98 -43.13 6.44
C THR A 170 32.59 -42.56 5.15
N LEU A 171 33.12 -43.43 4.30
CA LEU A 171 33.68 -43.04 3.00
C LEU A 171 32.65 -42.27 2.14
N ALA A 172 31.40 -42.73 2.13
CA ALA A 172 30.32 -42.10 1.39
C ALA A 172 30.00 -40.69 1.91
N GLU A 173 30.06 -40.47 3.22
CA GLU A 173 29.91 -39.13 3.82
C GLU A 173 31.07 -38.22 3.44
N ALA A 174 32.30 -38.72 3.42
CA ALA A 174 33.47 -37.95 3.01
C ALA A 174 33.42 -37.55 1.52
N GLU A 175 32.92 -38.42 0.63
CA GLU A 175 32.69 -38.08 -0.78
C GLU A 175 31.62 -37.00 -0.94
N LEU A 176 30.53 -37.07 -0.16
CA LEU A 176 29.49 -36.03 -0.14
C LEU A 176 30.08 -34.68 0.25
N VAL A 177 30.86 -34.63 1.33
CA VAL A 177 31.56 -33.43 1.82
C VAL A 177 32.46 -32.83 0.73
N LEU A 178 33.23 -33.67 0.03
CA LEU A 178 34.10 -33.25 -1.06
C LEU A 178 33.30 -32.63 -2.22
N SER A 179 32.15 -33.23 -2.57
CA SER A 179 31.26 -32.71 -3.62
C SER A 179 30.63 -31.37 -3.25
N LEU A 180 30.29 -31.20 -1.96
CA LEU A 180 29.75 -29.96 -1.41
C LEU A 180 30.80 -28.85 -1.37
N ALA A 181 32.01 -29.14 -0.91
CA ALA A 181 33.13 -28.20 -0.89
C ALA A 181 33.44 -27.67 -2.30
N ARG A 182 33.53 -28.58 -3.29
CA ARG A 182 33.76 -28.21 -4.70
C ARG A 182 32.65 -27.34 -5.29
N ARG A 183 31.39 -27.55 -4.87
CA ARG A 183 30.25 -26.72 -5.29
C ARG A 183 30.25 -25.35 -4.63
N GLY A 184 30.69 -25.25 -3.38
CA GLY A 184 30.82 -23.99 -2.65
C GLY A 184 31.88 -23.07 -3.26
N GLU A 185 33.05 -23.62 -3.61
CA GLU A 185 34.17 -22.87 -4.21
C GLU A 185 33.85 -22.31 -5.61
N GLY A 186 32.97 -22.96 -6.38
CA GLY A 186 32.56 -22.50 -7.71
C GLY A 186 31.42 -21.47 -7.72
N SER A 187 30.92 -21.07 -6.54
CA SER A 187 29.81 -20.11 -6.39
C SER A 187 30.22 -18.76 -5.79
N ALA A 188 31.52 -18.52 -5.64
CA ALA A 188 32.13 -17.25 -5.25
C ALA A 188 32.79 -16.57 -6.47
#